data_AF-A0A5N6AUW7-F1
#
_entry.id   AF-A0A5N6AUW7-F1
#
_cell.length_a   1.000
_cell.length_b   1.000
_cell.length_c   1.000
_cell.angle_alpha   90.00
_cell.angle_beta   90.00
_cell.angle_gamma   90.00
#
_symmetry.space_group_name_H-M   'P 1'
#
loop_
_entity.id
_entity.type
_entity.pdbx_description
1 polymer ?
#
loop_
_entity_poly.entity_id
_entity_poly.type
_entity_poly.pdbx_seq_one_letter_code
_entity_poly.pdbx_strand_id
1 'polypeptide(L)'
;IYHVDCKDARVATRDGRRGRLASHLAWADPRRGWDFVSTGRGDVPWEECFRALNHIGYDGPISIEWEDAGMDRLHGAPESLAYIRSLNAITPPAAAFDAAFSSE
;
A
#
# COMPACT_ATOMS: atom_id res chain seq x y z
N ILE A 1 -10.74 12.28 5.56
CA ILE A 1 -10.03 11.86 4.33
C ILE A 1 -11.03 11.98 3.18
N TYR A 2 -10.72 12.72 2.11
CA TYR A 2 -11.66 12.92 0.99
C TYR A 2 -11.49 11.89 -0.14
N HIS A 3 -10.27 11.39 -0.35
CA HIS A 3 -9.96 10.39 -1.36
C HIS A 3 -8.72 9.58 -0.91
N VAL A 4 -8.55 8.39 -1.49
CA VAL A 4 -7.41 7.50 -1.23
C VAL A 4 -6.87 6.98 -2.56
N ASP A 5 -5.56 7.13 -2.78
CA ASP A 5 -4.83 6.54 -3.89
C ASP A 5 -3.75 5.59 -3.35
N CYS A 6 -3.85 4.32 -3.73
CA CYS A 6 -2.91 3.28 -3.37
C CYS A 6 -1.69 3.34 -4.29
N LYS A 7 -0.62 3.97 -3.81
CA LYS A 7 0.71 4.04 -4.45
C LYS A 7 1.77 3.55 -3.49
N ASP A 8 2.71 2.73 -3.96
CA ASP A 8 3.68 2.06 -3.10
C ASP A 8 5.12 2.47 -3.44
N ALA A 9 5.99 2.37 -2.43
CA ALA A 9 7.39 2.77 -2.53
C ALA A 9 8.27 1.78 -1.75
N ARG A 10 9.40 1.40 -2.35
CA ARG A 10 10.38 0.50 -1.74
C ARG A 10 11.62 1.29 -1.31
N VAL A 11 12.03 1.15 -0.05
CA VAL A 11 13.20 1.82 0.52
C VAL A 11 14.43 0.90 0.48
N ALA A 12 15.54 1.43 -0.01
CA ALA A 12 16.81 0.71 -0.20
C ALA A 12 18.03 1.48 0.38
N THR A 13 17.84 2.22 1.49
CA THR A 13 18.89 3.08 2.12
C THR A 13 19.87 2.36 3.06
N ARG A 14 19.86 1.02 3.13
CA ARG A 14 20.62 0.25 4.14
C ARG A 14 22.12 0.10 3.86
N ASP A 15 22.60 0.54 2.70
CA ASP A 15 24.00 0.35 2.30
C ASP A 15 24.90 1.57 2.53
N GLY A 16 24.38 2.63 3.13
CA GLY A 16 25.12 3.86 3.43
C GLY A 16 25.49 4.72 2.23
N ARG A 17 25.17 4.31 0.99
CA ARG A 17 25.48 5.05 -0.24
C ARG A 17 24.26 5.76 -0.80
N ARG A 18 23.10 5.11 -0.72
CA ARG A 18 21.86 5.60 -1.31
C ARG A 18 21.12 6.50 -0.32
N GLY A 19 20.89 7.76 -0.73
CA GLY A 19 20.25 8.78 0.12
C GLY A 19 18.75 8.91 -0.09
N ARG A 20 18.06 9.50 0.89
CA ARG A 20 16.61 9.78 0.85
C ARG A 20 16.18 10.69 -0.31
N LEU A 21 17.05 11.60 -0.72
CA LEU A 21 16.80 12.53 -1.84
C LEU A 21 17.00 11.90 -3.22
N ALA A 22 17.43 10.63 -3.30
CA ALA A 22 17.63 9.88 -4.55
C ALA A 22 18.57 10.53 -5.59
N SER A 23 19.38 11.50 -5.17
CA SER A 23 20.53 12.03 -5.90
C SER A 23 20.25 12.55 -7.33
N HIS A 24 19.04 13.06 -7.59
CA HIS A 24 18.62 13.50 -8.94
C HIS A 24 18.73 12.41 -10.02
N LEU A 25 18.76 11.14 -9.61
CA LEU A 25 18.79 10.02 -10.55
C LEU A 25 17.43 9.86 -11.22
N ALA A 26 17.39 9.16 -12.36
CA ALA A 26 16.13 8.75 -12.98
C ALA A 26 15.43 7.67 -12.14
N TRP A 27 14.14 7.43 -12.38
CA TRP A 27 13.44 6.26 -11.84
C TRP A 27 14.07 4.96 -12.34
N ALA A 28 13.96 3.89 -11.56
CA ALA A 28 14.64 2.60 -11.72
C ALA A 28 16.17 2.62 -11.64
N ASP A 29 16.83 3.77 -11.37
CA ASP A 29 18.26 3.75 -11.11
C ASP A 29 18.53 3.03 -9.76
N PRO A 30 19.29 1.93 -9.76
CA PRO A 30 19.49 1.10 -8.55
C PRO A 30 20.24 1.83 -7.43
N ARG A 31 20.80 3.02 -7.71
CA ARG A 31 21.50 3.88 -6.75
C ARG A 31 20.54 4.86 -6.03
N ARG A 32 19.26 4.89 -6.38
CA ARG A 32 18.26 5.63 -5.58
C ARG A 32 18.11 5.00 -4.20
N GLY A 33 17.82 5.83 -3.19
CA GLY A 33 17.50 5.36 -1.84
C GLY A 33 16.10 4.78 -1.71
N TRP A 34 15.23 5.06 -2.66
CA TRP A 34 13.90 4.49 -2.78
C TRP A 34 13.37 4.70 -4.21
N ASP A 35 12.38 3.90 -4.59
CA ASP A 35 11.70 4.02 -5.88
C ASP A 35 10.21 3.67 -5.75
N PHE A 36 9.41 4.11 -6.72
CA PHE A 36 8.03 3.64 -6.85
C PHE A 36 8.01 2.22 -7.41
N VAL A 37 7.15 1.39 -6.83
CA VAL A 37 6.96 0.00 -7.23
C VAL A 37 5.48 -0.33 -7.24
N SER A 38 5.09 -1.37 -7.98
CA SER A 38 3.70 -1.82 -8.03
C SER A 38 3.18 -2.11 -6.61
N THR A 39 1.95 -1.68 -6.35
CA THR A 39 1.34 -1.75 -5.03
C THR A 39 1.29 -3.18 -4.51
N GLY A 40 1.84 -3.39 -3.30
CA GLY A 40 2.05 -4.71 -2.70
C GLY A 40 3.48 -5.23 -2.81
N ARG A 41 4.38 -4.51 -3.50
CA ARG A 41 5.81 -4.83 -3.60
C ARG A 41 6.72 -3.89 -2.82
N GLY A 42 6.19 -2.81 -2.26
CA GLY A 42 6.95 -1.82 -1.52
C GLY A 42 6.91 -2.03 -0.02
N ASP A 43 7.03 -0.93 0.72
CA ASP A 43 7.14 -0.89 2.17
C ASP A 43 5.97 -0.12 2.84
N VAL A 44 4.95 0.30 2.08
CA VAL A 44 3.75 0.90 2.69
C VAL A 44 3.03 -0.15 3.55
N PRO A 45 2.65 0.16 4.81
CA PRO A 45 2.01 -0.81 5.71
C PRO A 45 0.52 -0.95 5.39
N TRP A 46 0.19 -1.57 4.26
CA TRP A 46 -1.18 -1.56 3.72
C TRP A 46 -2.26 -2.13 4.66
N GLU A 47 -1.99 -3.22 5.37
CA GLU A 47 -2.93 -3.78 6.36
C GLU A 47 -3.32 -2.73 7.42
N GLU A 48 -2.35 -1.96 7.93
CA GLU A 48 -2.59 -0.90 8.90
C GLU A 48 -3.38 0.25 8.27
N CYS A 49 -3.06 0.63 7.03
CA CYS A 49 -3.79 1.65 6.28
C CYS A 49 -5.27 1.28 6.13
N PHE A 50 -5.60 0.07 5.67
CA PHE A 50 -6.99 -0.36 5.51
C PHE A 50 -7.73 -0.49 6.83
N ARG A 51 -7.06 -0.96 7.90
CA ARG A 51 -7.65 -0.95 9.26
C ARG A 51 -7.94 0.46 9.75
N ALA A 52 -7.06 1.43 9.46
CA ALA A 52 -7.31 2.83 9.79
C ALA A 52 -8.48 3.41 8.98
N LEU A 53 -8.58 3.10 7.67
CA LEU A 53 -9.71 3.52 6.83
C LEU A 53 -11.05 2.97 7.36
N ASN A 54 -11.08 1.69 7.73
CA ASN A 54 -12.23 1.08 8.39
C ASN A 54 -12.57 1.79 9.72
N HIS A 55 -11.56 2.11 10.54
CA HIS A 55 -11.77 2.77 11.83
C HIS A 55 -12.38 4.17 11.70
N ILE A 56 -11.98 4.94 10.69
CA ILE A 56 -12.53 6.28 10.46
C ILE A 56 -13.84 6.27 9.64
N GLY A 57 -14.34 5.09 9.26
CA GLY A 57 -15.57 4.93 8.46
C GLY A 57 -15.44 5.49 7.05
N TYR A 58 -14.27 5.36 6.41
CA TYR A 58 -14.11 5.79 5.02
C TYR A 58 -14.88 4.87 4.06
N ASP A 59 -15.81 5.44 3.30
CA ASP A 59 -16.72 4.74 2.38
C ASP A 59 -16.54 5.15 0.90
N GLY A 60 -15.54 6.00 0.62
CA GLY A 60 -15.21 6.46 -0.71
C GLY A 60 -14.45 5.42 -1.55
N PRO A 61 -14.15 5.74 -2.83
CA PRO A 61 -13.41 4.85 -3.70
C PRO A 61 -11.96 4.67 -3.24
N ILE A 62 -11.45 3.45 -3.41
CA ILE A 62 -10.02 3.15 -3.27
C ILE A 62 -9.41 3.13 -4.67
N SER A 63 -8.68 4.19 -5.01
CA SER A 63 -7.99 4.31 -6.29
C SER A 63 -6.63 3.62 -6.23
N ILE A 64 -6.09 3.24 -7.39
CA ILE A 64 -4.74 2.69 -7.54
C ILE A 64 -4.00 3.59 -8.53
N GLU A 65 -3.06 4.37 -8.01
CA GLU A 65 -2.13 5.15 -8.83
C GLU A 65 -0.92 4.28 -9.15
N TRP A 66 -0.99 3.56 -10.27
CA TRP A 66 0.06 2.61 -10.65
C TRP A 66 1.31 3.33 -11.21
N GLU A 67 2.47 3.10 -10.60
CA GLU A 67 3.77 3.57 -11.08
C GLU A 67 4.87 2.57 -10.66
N ASP A 68 5.54 1.98 -11.65
CA ASP A 68 6.70 1.11 -11.45
C ASP A 68 7.57 1.14 -12.70
N ALA A 69 8.74 1.77 -12.61
CA ALA A 69 9.65 1.89 -13.76
C ALA A 69 10.36 0.56 -14.11
N GLY A 70 10.26 -0.45 -13.24
CA GLY A 70 10.84 -1.78 -13.43
C GLY A 70 9.85 -2.85 -13.88
N MET A 71 8.57 -2.52 -14.09
CA MET A 71 7.52 -3.47 -14.43
C MET A 71 6.64 -2.98 -15.58
N ASP A 72 6.10 -3.89 -16.41
CA ASP A 72 5.08 -3.51 -17.41
C ASP A 72 3.74 -3.25 -16.71
N ARG A 73 3.11 -2.12 -17.04
CA ARG A 73 1.81 -1.70 -16.51
C ARG A 73 0.70 -2.72 -16.74
N LEU A 74 0.72 -3.45 -17.86
CA LEU A 74 -0.31 -4.43 -18.18
C LEU A 74 -0.23 -5.69 -17.29
N HIS A 75 0.89 -5.86 -16.59
CA HIS A 75 1.07 -6.89 -15.59
C HIS A 75 0.92 -6.34 -14.16
N GLY A 76 1.57 -5.20 -13.86
CA GLY A 76 1.58 -4.63 -12.51
C GLY A 76 0.22 -4.08 -12.06
N ALA A 77 -0.56 -3.47 -12.96
CA ALA A 77 -1.86 -2.91 -12.61
C ALA A 77 -2.89 -3.98 -12.17
N PRO A 78 -3.11 -5.09 -12.91
CA PRO A 78 -4.01 -6.15 -12.45
C PRO A 78 -3.51 -6.87 -11.19
N GLU A 79 -2.20 -7.02 -11.01
CA GLU A 79 -1.62 -7.57 -9.78
C GLU A 79 -1.93 -6.68 -8.57
N SER A 80 -1.67 -5.37 -8.70
CA SER A 80 -1.95 -4.37 -7.66
C SER A 80 -3.44 -4.35 -7.29
N LEU A 81 -4.32 -4.45 -8.30
CA LEU A 81 -5.77 -4.52 -8.09
C LEU A 81 -6.19 -5.75 -7.30
N ALA A 82 -5.63 -6.92 -7.60
CA ALA A 82 -5.93 -8.14 -6.88
C ALA A 82 -5.49 -8.05 -5.41
N TYR A 83 -4.30 -7.49 -5.16
CA TYR A 83 -3.77 -7.27 -3.82
C TYR A 83 -4.62 -6.27 -3.01
N ILE A 84 -4.94 -5.11 -3.58
CA ILE A 84 -5.76 -4.10 -2.89
C ILE A 84 -7.18 -4.63 -2.60
N ARG A 85 -7.76 -5.43 -3.50
CA ARG A 85 -9.06 -6.06 -3.24
C ARG A 85 -9.03 -7.03 -2.05
N SER A 86 -7.94 -7.77 -1.84
CA SER A 86 -7.86 -8.69 -0.71
C SER A 86 -7.82 -7.94 0.62
N LEU A 87 -7.15 -6.80 0.68
CA LEU A 87 -7.11 -5.94 1.87
C LEU A 87 -8.44 -5.21 2.09
N ASN A 88 -9.03 -4.67 1.03
CA ASN A 88 -10.32 -3.97 1.12
C ASN A 88 -11.49 -4.90 1.50
N ALA A 89 -11.33 -6.22 1.32
CA ALA A 89 -12.31 -7.21 1.77
C ALA A 89 -12.29 -7.42 3.30
N ILE A 90 -11.27 -6.94 4.00
CA ILE A 90 -11.18 -6.99 5.47
C ILE A 90 -12.08 -5.90 6.04
N THR A 91 -13.20 -6.29 6.64
CA THR A 91 -14.14 -5.37 7.30
C THR A 91 -14.19 -5.62 8.81
N PRO A 92 -14.53 -4.60 9.63
CA PRO A 92 -14.79 -4.80 11.05
C PRO A 92 -15.93 -5.79 11.28
N PRO A 93 -15.88 -6.60 12.35
CA PRO A 93 -17.00 -7.46 12.71
C PRO A 93 -18.22 -6.64 13.14
N ALA A 94 -19.42 -7.20 12.94
CA ALA A 94 -20.67 -6.56 13.35
C ALA A 94 -20.88 -6.48 14.87
N ALA A 95 -20.22 -7.38 15.62
CA ALA A 95 -20.26 -7.43 17.07
C ALA A 95 -18.84 -7.45 17.64
N ALA A 96 -18.70 -7.00 18.89
CA ALA A 96 -17.44 -7.14 19.63
C ALA A 96 -17.08 -8.63 19.77
N PHE A 97 -15.79 -8.94 19.67
CA PHE A 97 -15.29 -10.31 19.77
C PHE A 97 -15.72 -10.99 21.09
N ASP A 98 -15.59 -10.29 22.23
CA ASP A 98 -15.91 -10.85 23.55
C ASP A 98 -17.41 -11.11 23.76
N ALA A 99 -18.29 -10.45 23.00
CA ALA A 99 -19.74 -10.67 23.08
C ALA A 99 -20.13 -12.08 22.64
N ALA A 100 -19.29 -12.78 21.86
CA ALA A 100 -19.52 -14.17 21.50
C ALA A 100 -19.36 -15.16 22.68
N PHE A 101 -18.78 -14.70 23.80
CA PHE A 101 -18.45 -15.54 24.94
C PHE A 101 -19.13 -15.13 26.25
N SER A 102 -19.93 -14.05 26.24
CA SER A 102 -20.76 -13.71 27.38
C SER A 102 -21.92 -14.70 27.49
N SER A 103 -22.01 -15.43 28.60
CA SER A 103 -23.26 -16.08 29.02
C SER A 103 -24.26 -14.98 29.40
N GLU A 104 -25.51 -15.09 28.93
CA GLU A 104 -26.61 -14.30 29.51
C GLU A 104 -26.70 -14.48 31.03
#